data_AF-A0A833SI56-F1
#
_entry.id   AF-A0A833SI56-F1
#
_cell.length_a   1.000
_cell.length_b   1.000
_cell.length_c   1.000
_cell.angle_alpha   90.00
_cell.angle_beta   90.00
_cell.angle_gamma   90.00
#
_symmetry.space_group_name_H-M   'P 1'
#
loop_
_entity.id
_entity.type
_entity.pdbx_description
1 polymer ?
#
loop_
_entity_poly.entity_id
_entity_poly.type
_entity_poly.pdbx_seq_one_letter_code
_entity_poly.pdbx_strand_id
1 'polypeptide(L)'
;MDPYFLEKQARLMIDNDDRTVTEGMNAQLFLEHLHTIDRIEYIPDEYVMAFRCSLLLRGFSYLLHYKFSHAQSWEGIARQVLREAEADTANSSTRVSSS
;
A
#
# COMPACT_ATOMS: atom_id res chain seq x y z
N MET A 1 11.18 0.80 12.34
CA MET A 1 9.87 0.54 11.72
C MET A 1 9.67 -0.95 11.74
N ASP A 2 8.59 -1.41 12.37
CA ASP A 2 8.33 -2.83 12.56
C ASP A 2 7.91 -3.50 11.22
N PRO A 3 8.53 -4.62 10.78
CA PRO A 3 8.21 -5.24 9.50
C PRO A 3 6.79 -5.80 9.41
N TYR A 4 6.24 -6.31 10.52
CA TYR A 4 4.88 -6.82 10.58
C TYR A 4 3.88 -5.66 10.44
N PHE A 5 4.11 -4.57 11.17
CA PHE A 5 3.33 -3.34 11.01
C PHE A 5 3.34 -2.87 9.56
N LEU A 6 4.52 -2.75 8.94
CA LEU A 6 4.66 -2.27 7.56
C LEU A 6 3.86 -3.09 6.57
N GLU A 7 3.99 -4.42 6.64
CA GLU A 7 3.31 -5.34 5.71
C GLU A 7 1.79 -5.27 5.89
N LYS A 8 1.31 -5.35 7.13
CA LYS A 8 -0.13 -5.35 7.44
C LYS A 8 -0.78 -4.00 7.16
N GLN A 9 -0.11 -2.91 7.53
CA GLN A 9 -0.59 -1.57 7.26
C GLN A 9 -0.69 -1.31 5.75
N ALA A 10 0.33 -1.71 4.97
CA ALA A 10 0.31 -1.58 3.52
C ALA A 10 -0.84 -2.37 2.88
N ARG A 11 -1.08 -3.62 3.31
CA ARG A 11 -2.23 -4.40 2.83
C ARG A 11 -3.56 -3.74 3.17
N LEU A 12 -3.74 -3.33 4.43
CA LEU A 12 -4.97 -2.73 4.90
C LEU A 12 -5.29 -1.44 4.13
N MET A 13 -4.27 -0.64 3.83
CA MET A 13 -4.41 0.63 3.15
C MET A 13 -4.55 0.52 1.63
N ILE A 14 -3.83 -0.41 0.99
CA ILE A 14 -3.63 -0.38 -0.47
C ILE A 14 -4.21 -1.61 -1.17
N ASP A 15 -4.48 -2.71 -0.47
CA ASP A 15 -4.94 -3.96 -1.11
C ASP A 15 -6.31 -4.44 -0.58
N ASN A 16 -6.35 -5.00 0.63
CA ASN A 16 -7.50 -5.76 1.15
C ASN A 16 -7.56 -5.64 2.69
N ASP A 17 -8.77 -5.60 3.25
CA ASP A 17 -9.06 -5.56 4.69
C ASP A 17 -9.94 -6.73 5.16
N ASP A 18 -9.93 -7.83 4.43
CA ASP A 18 -10.63 -9.05 4.82
C ASP A 18 -10.02 -9.73 6.05
N ARG A 19 -10.73 -10.75 6.53
CA ARG A 19 -10.37 -11.50 7.75
C ARG A 19 -9.01 -12.20 7.68
N THR A 20 -8.44 -12.39 6.49
CA THR A 20 -7.10 -12.97 6.35
C THR A 20 -6.01 -11.94 6.63
N VAL A 21 -6.25 -10.68 6.22
CA VAL A 21 -5.35 -9.56 6.52
C VAL A 21 -5.49 -9.15 7.98
N THR A 22 -6.74 -9.01 8.45
CA THR A 22 -7.08 -8.52 9.81
C THR A 22 -7.05 -9.60 10.89
N GLU A 23 -6.61 -10.81 10.54
CA GLU A 23 -6.43 -11.93 11.49
C GLU A 23 -7.72 -12.23 12.28
N GLY A 24 -8.85 -12.15 11.59
CA GLY A 24 -10.17 -12.42 12.15
C GLY A 24 -10.81 -11.26 12.92
N MET A 25 -10.06 -10.17 13.19
CA MET A 25 -10.59 -8.93 13.77
C MET A 25 -11.38 -8.13 12.73
N ASN A 26 -12.21 -7.19 13.19
CA ASN A 26 -12.71 -6.16 12.27
C ASN A 26 -11.58 -5.18 11.90
N ALA A 27 -11.68 -4.52 10.76
CA ALA A 27 -10.60 -3.67 10.23
C ALA A 27 -10.22 -2.52 11.18
N GLN A 28 -11.19 -1.92 11.88
CA GLN A 28 -10.96 -0.82 12.82
C GLN A 28 -10.13 -1.27 14.04
N LEU A 29 -10.53 -2.35 14.69
CA LEU A 29 -9.82 -2.93 15.83
C LEU A 29 -8.44 -3.43 15.43
N PHE A 30 -8.30 -3.95 14.21
CA PHE A 30 -7.00 -4.35 13.69
C PHE A 30 -6.07 -3.16 13.47
N LEU A 31 -6.59 -2.05 12.91
CA LEU A 31 -5.83 -0.80 12.79
C LEU A 31 -5.39 -0.26 14.17
N GLU A 32 -6.30 -0.26 15.14
CA GLU A 32 -5.99 0.13 16.52
C GLU A 32 -4.92 -0.78 17.15
N HIS A 33 -4.97 -2.08 16.88
CA HIS A 33 -3.92 -3.02 17.29
C HIS A 33 -2.58 -2.69 16.64
N LEU A 34 -2.53 -2.46 15.32
CA LEU A 34 -1.31 -2.06 14.62
C LEU A 34 -0.71 -0.78 15.22
N HIS A 35 -1.55 0.20 15.59
CA HIS A 35 -1.12 1.43 16.25
C HIS A 35 -0.47 1.23 17.64
N THR A 36 -0.65 0.07 18.28
CA THR A 36 0.08 -0.27 19.52
C THR A 36 1.52 -0.72 19.26
N ILE A 37 1.83 -1.12 18.02
CA ILE A 37 3.15 -1.62 17.58
C ILE A 37 3.97 -0.46 17.00
N ASP A 38 3.41 0.23 16.02
CA ASP A 38 3.99 1.39 15.35
C ASP A 38 2.85 2.29 14.83
N ARG A 39 3.13 3.55 14.49
CA ARG A 39 2.07 4.48 14.05
C ARG A 39 2.52 5.36 12.89
N ILE A 40 1.58 5.64 12.00
CA ILE A 40 1.80 6.66 10.96
C ILE A 40 1.64 8.04 11.60
N GLU A 41 2.73 8.79 11.72
CA GLU A 41 2.72 10.13 12.33
C GLU A 41 2.29 11.22 11.36
N TYR A 42 2.48 11.00 10.05
CA TYR A 42 2.18 11.96 9.01
C TYR A 42 1.74 11.25 7.73
N ILE A 43 0.62 11.71 7.16
CA ILE A 43 0.16 11.34 5.82
C ILE A 43 0.06 12.66 5.03
N PRO A 44 0.71 12.79 3.87
CA PRO A 44 0.57 13.99 3.05
C PRO A 44 -0.89 14.20 2.62
N ASP A 45 -1.37 15.45 2.72
CA ASP A 45 -2.77 15.83 2.48
C ASP A 45 -3.24 15.45 1.07
N GLU A 46 -2.35 15.52 0.08
CA GLU A 46 -2.62 15.16 -1.31
C GLU A 46 -3.09 13.70 -1.47
N TYR A 47 -2.72 12.81 -0.54
CA TYR A 47 -3.09 11.40 -0.58
C TYR A 47 -4.33 11.06 0.24
N VAL A 48 -4.77 11.94 1.15
CA VAL A 48 -5.88 11.66 2.08
C VAL A 48 -7.19 11.40 1.33
N MET A 49 -7.53 12.24 0.34
CA MET A 49 -8.76 12.07 -0.42
C MET A 49 -8.70 10.90 -1.39
N ALA A 50 -7.54 10.66 -2.01
CA ALA A 50 -7.32 9.49 -2.87
C ALA A 50 -7.51 8.19 -2.07
N PHE A 51 -6.95 8.14 -0.86
CA PHE A 51 -7.10 7.01 0.05
C PHE A 51 -8.55 6.79 0.50
N ARG A 52 -9.27 7.84 0.89
CA ARG A 52 -10.69 7.70 1.27
C ARG A 52 -11.54 7.20 0.10
N CYS A 53 -11.26 7.67 -1.10
CA CYS A 53 -11.94 7.21 -2.31
C CYS A 53 -11.67 5.71 -2.57
N SER A 54 -10.43 5.26 -2.45
CA SER A 54 -10.10 3.84 -2.66
C SER A 54 -10.79 2.92 -1.64
N LEU A 55 -10.87 3.33 -0.37
CA LEU A 55 -11.62 2.59 0.66
C LEU A 55 -13.11 2.45 0.32
N LEU A 56 -13.75 3.53 -0.15
CA LEU A 56 -15.17 3.50 -0.53
C LEU A 56 -15.41 2.59 -1.74
N LEU A 57 -14.56 2.69 -2.77
CA LEU A 57 -14.64 1.83 -3.95
C LEU A 57 -14.41 0.36 -3.60
N ARG A 58 -13.49 0.07 -2.69
CA ARG A 58 -13.26 -1.28 -2.17
C ARG A 58 -14.49 -1.81 -1.41
N GLY A 59 -15.07 -1.00 -0.52
CA GLY A 59 -16.32 -1.33 0.16
C GLY A 59 -17.46 -1.65 -0.81
N PHE A 60 -17.58 -0.87 -1.89
CA PHE A 60 -18.55 -1.11 -2.95
C PHE A 60 -18.28 -2.41 -3.73
N SER A 61 -17.02 -2.74 -4.02
CA SER A 61 -16.63 -4.02 -4.63
C SER A 61 -17.08 -5.22 -3.80
N TYR A 62 -16.95 -5.16 -2.47
CA TYR A 62 -17.44 -6.22 -1.59
C TYR A 62 -18.96 -6.35 -1.61
N LEU A 63 -19.70 -5.24 -1.64
CA LEU A 63 -21.16 -5.25 -1.75
C LEU A 63 -21.64 -5.90 -3.05
N LEU A 64 -20.88 -5.72 -4.14
CA LEU A 64 -21.15 -6.35 -5.43
C LEU A 64 -20.61 -7.79 -5.52
N HIS A 65 -20.06 -8.34 -4.43
CA HIS A 65 -19.39 -9.64 -4.39
C HIS A 65 -18.24 -9.79 -5.39
N TYR A 66 -17.64 -8.68 -5.81
CA TYR A 66 -16.48 -8.68 -6.68
C TYR A 66 -15.21 -8.72 -5.82
N LYS A 67 -14.50 -9.86 -5.85
CA LYS A 67 -13.20 -9.99 -5.19
C LYS A 67 -12.13 -9.37 -6.08
N PHE A 68 -11.46 -8.36 -5.57
CA PHE A 68 -10.41 -7.63 -6.29
C PHE A 68 -9.17 -7.50 -5.41
N SER A 69 -7.99 -7.83 -5.96
CA SER A 69 -6.71 -7.46 -5.35
C SER A 69 -6.08 -6.35 -6.18
N HIS A 70 -5.85 -5.22 -5.54
CA HIS A 70 -5.17 -4.08 -6.15
C HIS A 70 -3.69 -4.43 -6.41
N ALA A 71 -3.06 -5.15 -5.48
CA ALA A 71 -1.67 -5.57 -5.61
C ALA A 71 -1.44 -6.43 -6.85
N GLN A 72 -2.33 -7.40 -7.13
CA GLN A 72 -2.27 -8.21 -8.35
C GLN A 72 -2.50 -7.36 -9.61
N SER A 73 -3.49 -6.47 -9.56
CA SER A 73 -3.83 -5.62 -10.71
C SER A 73 -2.73 -4.63 -11.07
N TRP A 74 -1.97 -4.16 -10.07
CA TRP A 74 -0.88 -3.22 -10.26
C TRP A 74 0.47 -3.87 -10.53
N GLU A 75 0.58 -5.19 -10.45
CA GLU A 75 1.86 -5.91 -10.60
C GLU A 75 2.62 -5.50 -11.87
N GLY A 76 1.93 -5.42 -13.01
CA GLY A 76 2.54 -5.02 -14.29
C GLY A 76 3.12 -3.60 -14.26
N ILE A 77 2.37 -2.65 -13.70
CA ILE A 77 2.77 -1.25 -13.56
C ILE A 77 3.92 -1.14 -12.57
N ALA A 78 3.83 -1.81 -11.41
CA ALA A 78 4.88 -1.81 -10.40
C ALA A 78 6.21 -2.33 -10.96
N ARG A 79 6.17 -3.44 -11.71
CA ARG A 79 7.35 -3.98 -12.40
C ARG A 79 7.92 -2.99 -13.42
N GLN A 80 7.09 -2.24 -14.12
CA GLN A 80 7.55 -1.22 -15.06
C GLN A 80 8.24 -0.06 -14.33
N VAL A 81 7.60 0.50 -13.31
CA VAL A 81 8.15 1.62 -12.52
C VAL A 81 9.49 1.25 -11.89
N LEU A 82 9.63 0.03 -11.36
CA LEU A 82 10.90 -0.44 -10.80
C LEU A 82 12.02 -0.49 -11.85
N ARG A 83 11.73 -1.00 -13.05
CA ARG A 83 12.73 -1.02 -14.14
C ARG A 83 13.15 0.38 -14.56
N GLU A 84 12.21 1.32 -14.64
CA GLU A 84 12.49 2.71 -15.01
C GLU A 84 13.35 3.39 -13.93
N ALA A 85 13.01 3.23 -12.65
CA ALA A 85 13.78 3.77 -11.53
C ALA A 85 15.20 3.19 -11.44
N GLU A 86 15.37 1.89 -11.68
CA GLU A 86 16.68 1.24 -11.75
C GLU A 86 17.53 1.79 -12.89
N ALA A 87 16.92 2.01 -14.08
CA ALA A 87 17.60 2.58 -15.23
C ALA A 87 18.04 4.04 -14.99
N ASP A 88 17.20 4.85 -14.36
CA ASP A 88 17.53 6.24 -14.00
C ASP A 88 18.65 6.31 -12.95
N THR A 89 18.65 5.39 -11.99
CA THR A 89 19.72 5.27 -10.99
C THR A 89 21.05 4.88 -11.63
N ALA A 90 21.04 3.94 -12.59
CA ALA A 90 22.24 3.55 -13.33
C ALA A 90 22.79 4.70 -14.20
N ASN A 91 21.91 5.45 -14.88
CA ASN A 91 22.29 6.59 -15.70
C ASN A 91 22.86 7.76 -14.89
N SER A 92 22.30 8.03 -13.71
CA SER A 92 22.82 9.06 -12.80
C SER A 92 24.18 8.70 -12.21
N SER A 93 24.41 7.44 -11.83
CA SER A 93 25.72 6.95 -11.36
C SER A 93 26.82 7.06 -12.43
N THR A 94 26.48 6.80 -13.70
CA THR A 94 27.43 6.89 -14.83
C THR A 94 27.85 8.35 -15.12
N ARG A 95 26.94 9.32 -14.93
CA ARG A 95 27.24 10.76 -15.08
C ARG A 95 28.15 11.29 -13.99
N VAL A 96 28.02 10.79 -12.76
CA VAL A 96 28.89 11.19 -11.63
C VAL A 96 30.30 10.61 -11.77
N SER A 97 30.46 9.44 -12.38
CA SER A 97 31.75 8.76 -12.54
C SER A 97 32.61 9.28 -13.71
N SER A 98 32.07 10.17 -14.53
CA SER A 98 32.71 10.74 -15.73
C SER A 98 33.07 12.23 -15.59
N SER A 99 32.99 12.76 -14.35
CA SER A 99 33.41 14.12 -13.95
C SER A 99 34.55 14.03 -12.93
#